data_AF-A0A536KRC4-F1
#
_entry.id   AF-A0A536KRC4-F1
#
_cell.length_a   1.000
_cell.length_b   1.000
_cell.length_c   1.000
_cell.angle_alpha   90.00
_cell.angle_beta   90.00
_cell.angle_gamma   90.00
#
_symmetry.space_group_name_H-M   'P 1'
#
loop_
_entity.id
_entity.type
_entity.pdbx_description
1 polymer ?
#
loop_
_entity_poly.entity_id
_entity_poly.type
_entity_poly.pdbx_seq_one_letter_code
_entity_poly.pdbx_strand_id
1 'polypeptide(L)'
;MRAFRSSSGSFSKAHPRSPPGSIQAGIAGDTLPPMSEEAKAAELVVRCDCGFEARGDEEKLIPIVQKHGVDAHNMQVTREQVLAMARPA
;
A
#
# COMPACT_ATOMS: atom_id res chain seq x y z
N MET A 1 33.57 61.71 -19.11
CA MET A 1 33.53 61.51 -20.58
C MET A 1 33.47 60.01 -20.90
N ARG A 2 32.69 59.66 -21.93
CA ARG A 2 32.52 58.41 -22.73
C ARG A 2 33.26 57.10 -22.37
N ALA A 3 32.43 56.05 -22.25
CA ALA A 3 32.42 54.73 -22.92
C ALA A 3 33.70 53.86 -22.96
N PHE A 4 33.54 52.58 -22.59
CA PHE A 4 34.21 51.49 -23.31
C PHE A 4 33.36 50.19 -23.29
N ARG A 5 32.85 49.82 -24.47
CA ARG A 5 32.47 48.45 -24.83
C ARG A 5 33.76 47.63 -24.87
N SER A 6 33.77 46.40 -24.37
CA SER A 6 34.68 45.37 -24.89
C SER A 6 34.16 43.97 -24.60
N SER A 7 33.64 43.39 -25.68
CA SER A 7 33.46 41.96 -25.89
C SER A 7 34.81 41.30 -26.07
N SER A 8 35.08 40.16 -25.44
CA SER A 8 36.21 39.31 -25.79
C SER A 8 36.09 37.88 -25.25
N GLY A 9 35.83 36.94 -26.16
CA GLY A 9 36.28 35.54 -26.10
C GLY A 9 35.54 34.60 -25.14
N SER A 10 35.47 33.29 -25.34
CA SER A 10 35.97 32.42 -26.40
C SER A 10 35.29 31.06 -26.25
N PHE A 11 34.93 30.45 -27.38
CA PHE A 11 34.51 29.05 -27.51
C PHE A 11 35.53 28.08 -26.90
N SER A 12 35.07 27.01 -26.24
CA SER A 12 35.73 25.70 -25.98
C SER A 12 35.02 25.03 -24.78
N LYS A 13 34.52 23.79 -24.75
CA LYS A 13 34.77 22.57 -25.53
C LYS A 13 33.50 21.70 -25.47
N ALA A 14 33.05 21.23 -26.62
CA ALA A 14 32.23 20.02 -26.67
C ALA A 14 33.07 18.84 -26.16
N HIS A 15 32.55 18.12 -25.17
CA HIS A 15 33.11 16.84 -24.75
C HIS A 15 32.20 15.73 -25.29
N PRO A 16 32.62 14.97 -26.31
CA PRO A 16 31.97 13.71 -26.65
C PRO A 16 32.50 12.63 -25.72
N ARG A 17 31.59 11.85 -25.11
CA ARG A 17 31.66 10.38 -24.92
C ARG A 17 30.81 9.94 -23.74
N SER A 18 29.71 9.26 -24.04
CA SER A 18 29.28 8.02 -23.36
C SER A 18 28.10 7.38 -24.11
N PRO A 19 28.31 6.24 -24.80
CA PRO A 19 27.34 5.15 -24.84
C PRO A 19 27.91 3.92 -24.08
N PRO A 20 27.18 2.81 -23.93
CA PRO A 20 25.74 2.59 -23.84
C PRO A 20 25.36 1.95 -22.48
N GLY A 21 24.12 2.14 -22.03
CA GLY A 21 23.62 1.55 -20.80
C GLY A 21 22.24 0.94 -21.00
N SER A 22 22.19 -0.17 -21.73
CA SER A 22 21.04 -1.06 -21.81
C SER A 22 20.75 -1.66 -20.44
N ILE A 23 19.97 -0.96 -19.60
CA ILE A 23 19.36 -1.59 -18.44
C ILE A 23 18.13 -2.36 -18.90
N GLN A 24 18.25 -3.67 -18.69
CA GLN A 24 17.35 -4.72 -19.08
C GLN A 24 16.02 -4.66 -18.33
N ALA A 25 15.06 -5.36 -18.94
CA ALA A 25 13.76 -5.72 -18.41
C ALA A 25 13.81 -6.27 -16.98
N GLY A 26 12.81 -5.86 -16.20
CA GLY A 26 12.38 -6.51 -14.97
C GLY A 26 10.86 -6.68 -15.01
N ILE A 27 10.41 -7.73 -15.70
CA ILE A 27 9.09 -8.32 -15.49
C ILE A 27 9.10 -9.08 -14.17
N ALA A 28 8.44 -8.56 -13.16
CA ALA A 28 7.95 -9.25 -11.96
C ALA A 28 6.97 -8.27 -11.29
N GLY A 29 5.67 -8.50 -11.33
CA GLY A 29 5.07 -9.64 -10.66
C GLY A 29 4.57 -9.16 -9.29
N ASP A 30 3.54 -8.33 -9.28
CA ASP A 30 2.57 -8.41 -8.20
C ASP A 30 1.28 -8.94 -8.84
N THR A 31 1.35 -10.23 -9.16
CA THR A 31 0.16 -11.06 -9.09
C THR A 31 -0.35 -10.88 -7.68
N LEU A 32 -1.30 -9.95 -7.51
CA LEU A 32 -2.21 -10.00 -6.39
C LEU A 32 -2.64 -11.46 -6.28
N PRO A 33 -2.37 -12.14 -5.16
CA PRO A 33 -2.90 -13.47 -5.00
C PRO A 33 -4.43 -13.36 -5.10
N PRO A 34 -5.12 -14.23 -5.85
CA PRO A 34 -6.54 -14.44 -5.62
C PRO A 34 -6.68 -15.12 -4.26
N MET A 35 -6.59 -14.34 -3.17
CA MET A 35 -7.02 -14.81 -1.84
C MET A 35 -8.54 -14.67 -1.77
N SER A 36 -9.23 -15.49 -2.55
CA SER A 36 -10.69 -15.47 -2.64
C SER A 36 -11.34 -16.83 -2.48
N GLU A 37 -10.60 -17.89 -2.15
CA GLU A 37 -11.17 -19.22 -2.13
C GLU A 37 -10.82 -19.95 -0.83
N GLU A 38 -11.88 -20.27 -0.09
CA GLU A 38 -11.97 -21.18 1.05
C GLU A 38 -11.76 -20.59 2.46
N ALA A 39 -12.64 -19.62 2.77
CA ALA A 39 -13.22 -19.42 4.10
C ALA A 39 -13.95 -20.70 4.59
N LYS A 40 -13.20 -21.76 4.87
CA LYS A 40 -13.70 -23.02 5.42
C LYS A 40 -13.55 -22.99 6.93
N ALA A 41 -14.57 -22.48 7.62
CA ALA A 41 -14.80 -22.66 9.07
C ALA A 41 -13.53 -22.62 9.94
N ALA A 42 -12.65 -21.65 9.70
CA ALA A 42 -11.54 -21.38 10.59
C ALA A 42 -12.09 -20.53 11.73
N GLU A 43 -11.82 -20.93 12.97
CA GLU A 43 -12.08 -20.07 14.11
C GLU A 43 -11.23 -18.80 13.94
N LEU A 44 -11.91 -17.67 13.72
CA LEU A 44 -11.27 -16.38 13.50
C LEU A 44 -11.22 -15.63 14.82
N VAL A 45 -10.12 -14.91 15.03
CA VAL A 45 -9.95 -14.00 16.16
C VAL A 45 -9.74 -12.60 15.61
N VAL A 46 -10.60 -11.67 16.02
CA VAL A 46 -10.42 -10.24 15.77
C VAL A 46 -10.09 -9.55 17.07
N ARG A 47 -9.00 -8.78 17.04
CA ARG A 47 -8.56 -7.89 18.12
C ARG A 47 -8.59 -6.47 17.60
N CYS A 48 -9.37 -5.62 18.23
CA CYS A 48 -9.35 -4.19 18.00
C CYS A 48 -8.40 -3.51 18.99
N ASP A 49 -7.71 -2.46 18.57
CA ASP A 49 -6.79 -1.68 19.40
C ASP A 49 -7.47 -1.01 20.62
N CYS A 50 -8.80 -0.90 20.60
CA CYS A 50 -9.59 -0.45 21.74
C CYS A 50 -9.69 -1.48 22.88
N GLY A 51 -9.16 -2.70 22.69
CA GLY A 51 -9.23 -3.80 23.65
C GLY A 51 -10.40 -4.75 23.44
N PHE A 52 -11.21 -4.56 22.40
CA PHE A 52 -12.28 -5.50 22.03
C PHE A 52 -11.69 -6.75 21.35
N GLU A 53 -12.05 -7.93 21.86
CA GLU A 53 -11.67 -9.21 21.26
C GLU A 53 -12.92 -10.06 21.02
N ALA A 54 -13.07 -10.56 19.79
CA ALA A 54 -14.12 -11.49 19.41
C ALA A 54 -13.50 -12.71 18.75
N ARG A 55 -14.04 -13.89 19.05
CA ARG A 55 -13.61 -15.18 18.49
C ARG A 55 -14.81 -15.97 18.01
N GLY A 56 -14.64 -16.69 16.90
CA GLY A 56 -15.63 -17.64 16.43
C GLY A 56 -15.71 -17.74 14.91
N ASP A 57 -16.81 -18.33 14.45
CA ASP A 57 -17.11 -18.44 13.03
C ASP A 57 -17.24 -17.06 12.38
N GLU A 58 -16.79 -16.95 11.14
CA GLU A 58 -16.92 -15.74 10.34
C GLU A 58 -18.35 -15.15 10.38
N GLU A 59 -19.36 -15.99 10.17
CA GLU A 59 -20.77 -15.58 10.08
C GLU A 59 -21.29 -14.92 11.36
N LYS A 60 -20.77 -15.34 12.52
CA LYS A 60 -21.13 -14.76 13.83
C LYS A 60 -20.21 -13.62 14.20
N LEU A 61 -18.95 -13.68 13.81
CA LEU A 61 -17.93 -12.72 14.16
C LEU A 61 -18.09 -11.40 13.42
N ILE A 62 -18.42 -11.44 12.12
CA ILE A 62 -18.65 -10.23 11.30
C ILE A 62 -19.69 -9.30 11.92
N PRO A 63 -20.95 -9.72 12.20
CA PRO A 63 -21.95 -8.80 12.74
C PRO A 63 -21.58 -8.26 14.12
N ILE A 64 -20.85 -9.03 14.93
CA ILE A 64 -20.36 -8.60 16.25
C ILE A 64 -19.34 -7.46 16.09
N VAL A 65 -18.33 -7.63 15.23
CA VAL A 65 -17.30 -6.60 14.99
C VAL A 65 -17.90 -5.38 14.30
N GLN A 66 -18.83 -5.57 13.37
CA GLN A 66 -19.54 -4.48 12.70
C GLN A 66 -20.37 -3.65 13.68
N LYS A 67 -21.14 -4.31 14.56
CA LYS A 67 -21.88 -3.62 15.61
C LYS A 67 -20.91 -2.85 16.52
N HIS A 68 -19.81 -3.47 16.93
CA HIS A 68 -18.79 -2.80 17.74
C HIS A 68 -18.22 -1.55 17.04
N GLY A 69 -17.91 -1.61 15.74
CA GLY A 69 -17.43 -0.46 14.98
C GLY A 69 -18.40 0.72 15.01
N VAL A 70 -19.71 0.46 14.89
CA VAL A 70 -20.72 1.52 14.95
C VAL A 70 -20.94 2.02 16.39
N ASP A 71 -21.02 1.11 17.36
CA ASP A 71 -21.35 1.43 18.76
C ASP A 71 -20.20 2.16 19.47
N ALA A 72 -18.95 1.72 19.23
CA ALA A 72 -17.77 2.25 19.89
C ALA A 72 -17.07 3.38 19.11
N HIS A 73 -17.14 3.35 17.76
CA HIS A 73 -16.40 4.27 16.90
C HIS A 73 -17.28 5.03 15.90
N ASN A 74 -18.58 4.78 15.86
CA ASN A 74 -19.51 5.31 14.84
C ASN A 74 -18.99 5.08 13.40
N MET A 75 -18.28 3.96 13.20
CA MET A 75 -17.63 3.56 11.97
C MET A 75 -18.33 2.34 11.37
N GLN A 76 -18.67 2.40 10.09
CA GLN A 76 -19.18 1.25 9.35
C GLN A 76 -18.00 0.44 8.81
N VAL A 77 -17.85 -0.78 9.32
CA VAL A 77 -16.80 -1.72 8.90
C VAL A 77 -17.41 -2.74 7.94
N THR A 78 -16.75 -3.04 6.83
CA THR A 78 -17.24 -4.06 5.87
C THR A 78 -16.78 -5.46 6.29
N ARG A 79 -17.49 -6.49 5.81
CA ARG A 79 -17.11 -7.91 6.02
C ARG A 79 -15.65 -8.17 5.66
N GLU A 80 -15.22 -7.65 4.51
CA GLU A 80 -13.85 -7.81 4.02
C GLU A 80 -12.82 -7.13 4.93
N GLN A 81 -13.15 -5.96 5.48
CA GLN A 81 -12.28 -5.30 6.46
C GLN A 81 -12.19 -6.09 7.76
N VAL A 82 -13.30 -6.65 8.26
CA VAL A 82 -13.27 -7.53 9.43
C VAL A 82 -12.39 -8.75 9.17
N LEU A 83 -12.50 -9.35 7.99
CA LEU A 83 -11.69 -10.49 7.58
C LEU A 83 -10.21 -10.16 7.39
N ALA A 84 -9.90 -8.97 6.89
CA ALA A 84 -8.52 -8.49 6.77
C ALA A 84 -7.87 -8.24 8.15
N MET A 85 -8.67 -7.86 9.15
CA MET A 85 -8.23 -7.71 10.54
C MET A 85 -8.23 -9.04 11.30
N ALA A 86 -9.04 -10.00 10.86
CA ALA A 86 -9.13 -11.32 11.46
C ALA A 86 -7.82 -12.09 11.29
N ARG A 87 -7.39 -12.74 12.37
CA ARG A 87 -6.32 -13.73 12.35
C ARG A 87 -6.93 -15.11 12.53
N PRO A 88 -6.44 -16.12 11.81
CA PRO A 88 -6.74 -17.51 12.17
C PRO A 88 -6.22 -17.77 13.59
N ALA A 89 -7.03 -18.45 14.41
CA ALA A 89 -6.64 -18.87 15.75
C ALA A 89 -5.46 -19.88 15.73
#